data_AF-A0A7S3T246-F1
#
_entry.id   AF-A0A7S3T246-F1
#
_cell.length_a   1.000
_cell.length_b   1.000
_cell.length_c   1.000
_cell.angle_alpha   90.00
_cell.angle_beta   90.00
_cell.angle_gamma   90.00
#
_symmetry.space_group_name_H-M   'P 1'
#
loop_
_entity.id
_entity.type
_entity.pdbx_description
1 polymer ?
#
loop_
_entity_poly.entity_id
_entity_poly.type
_entity_poly.pdbx_seq_one_letter_code
_entity_poly.pdbx_strand_id
1 'polypeptide(L)'
;RDCDKDGCVLPSRLTAEGRGMRLSDFVAHEDAVLAGLREAHVAALRFYTTAAFATINNGLRDQARYRAGRAHPLPVTVAFIKEALGFLRVVAAQSQANVSVTLYRGMKGMKVQDNFLQQGRGGTELAPMSTTRSLKVAMQYAASENSLLLRIDTKNFMVRGPAISSLSAFPAEEEYLFPPLTYLEPTPEGVQTLRVDDATFTVIDVQPAQ
;
A
#
# COMPACT_ATOMS: atom_id res chain seq x y z
N ARG A 1 -5.54 -0.49 -13.06
CA ARG A 1 -6.80 -1.28 -13.10
C ARG A 1 -6.51 -2.61 -13.81
N ASP A 2 -7.34 -3.64 -13.67
CA ASP A 2 -7.18 -4.89 -14.45
C ASP A 2 -7.47 -4.69 -15.93
N CYS A 3 -8.13 -3.57 -16.27
CA CYS A 3 -8.30 -3.05 -17.61
C CYS A 3 -7.51 -1.74 -17.80
N ASP A 4 -7.30 -1.36 -19.04
CA ASP A 4 -6.80 -0.05 -19.43
C ASP A 4 -7.89 1.03 -19.34
N LYS A 5 -7.57 2.23 -19.83
CA LYS A 5 -8.50 3.38 -19.85
C LYS A 5 -9.71 3.18 -20.76
N ASP A 6 -9.61 2.29 -21.75
CA ASP A 6 -10.63 2.02 -22.75
C ASP A 6 -11.51 0.81 -22.33
N GLY A 7 -11.20 0.20 -21.18
CA GLY A 7 -11.93 -0.94 -20.63
C GLY A 7 -11.43 -2.30 -21.13
N CYS A 8 -10.37 -2.33 -21.93
CA CYS A 8 -9.77 -3.57 -22.41
C CYS A 8 -8.97 -4.23 -21.29
N VAL A 9 -9.14 -5.54 -21.09
CA VAL A 9 -8.41 -6.31 -20.08
C VAL A 9 -6.91 -6.25 -20.40
N LEU A 10 -6.09 -5.96 -19.39
CA LEU A 10 -4.63 -5.89 -19.54
C LEU A 10 -4.06 -7.25 -19.95
N PRO A 11 -2.98 -7.30 -20.76
CA PRO A 11 -2.32 -8.55 -21.11
C PRO A 11 -1.90 -9.39 -19.89
N SER A 12 -1.44 -8.75 -18.81
CA SER A 12 -1.10 -9.40 -17.53
C SER A 12 -2.31 -9.88 -16.70
N ARG A 13 -3.52 -9.73 -17.26
CA ARG A 13 -4.81 -10.12 -16.67
C ARG A 13 -5.61 -11.03 -17.60
N LEU A 14 -4.99 -11.51 -18.67
CA LEU A 14 -5.53 -12.53 -19.54
C LEU A 14 -4.98 -13.91 -19.15
N THR A 15 -5.86 -14.89 -19.14
CA THR A 15 -5.52 -16.32 -19.13
C THR A 15 -4.88 -16.71 -20.46
N ALA A 16 -4.28 -17.90 -20.53
CA ALA A 16 -3.73 -18.45 -21.77
C ALA A 16 -4.77 -18.56 -22.91
N GLU A 17 -6.06 -18.65 -22.56
CA GLU A 17 -7.20 -18.70 -23.49
C GLU A 17 -7.65 -17.30 -23.96
N GLY A 18 -6.97 -16.22 -23.54
CA GLY A 18 -7.34 -14.85 -23.89
C GLY A 18 -8.58 -14.32 -23.16
N ARG A 19 -9.05 -14.99 -22.11
CA ARG A 19 -10.13 -14.51 -21.24
C ARG A 19 -9.58 -13.77 -20.04
N GLY A 20 -10.31 -12.78 -19.51
CA GLY A 20 -9.94 -12.12 -18.27
C GLY A 20 -9.90 -13.08 -17.07
N MET A 21 -8.92 -12.88 -16.18
CA MET A 21 -8.73 -13.68 -14.98
C MET A 21 -9.91 -13.60 -14.00
N ARG A 22 -10.31 -14.76 -13.48
CA ARG A 22 -11.25 -14.93 -12.37
C ARG A 22 -10.49 -15.03 -11.05
N LEU A 23 -11.22 -15.00 -9.93
CA LEU A 23 -10.62 -15.15 -8.61
C LEU A 23 -9.76 -16.42 -8.48
N SER A 24 -10.23 -17.54 -9.02
CA SER A 24 -9.49 -18.81 -9.05
C SER A 24 -8.12 -18.70 -9.74
N ASP A 25 -8.02 -17.87 -10.78
CA ASP A 25 -6.76 -17.67 -11.51
C ASP A 25 -5.75 -16.89 -10.66
N PHE A 26 -6.23 -15.94 -9.82
CA PHE A 26 -5.37 -15.26 -8.85
C PHE A 26 -4.98 -16.16 -7.68
N VAL A 27 -5.85 -17.09 -7.27
CA VAL A 27 -5.51 -18.12 -6.27
C VAL A 27 -4.44 -19.08 -6.80
N ALA A 28 -4.49 -19.40 -8.10
CA ALA A 28 -3.51 -20.23 -8.77
C ALA A 28 -2.22 -19.49 -9.18
N HIS A 29 -2.13 -18.17 -8.96
CA HIS A 29 -0.93 -17.39 -9.28
C HIS A 29 0.27 -17.89 -8.47
N GLU A 30 1.46 -17.91 -9.08
CA GLU A 30 2.69 -18.44 -8.46
C GLU A 30 2.97 -17.84 -7.08
N ASP A 31 2.87 -16.51 -6.93
CA ASP A 31 3.01 -15.83 -5.63
C ASP A 31 1.99 -16.27 -4.58
N ALA A 32 0.73 -16.47 -4.99
CA ALA A 32 -0.34 -16.89 -4.08
C ALA A 32 -0.13 -18.33 -3.62
N VAL A 33 0.25 -19.21 -4.54
CA VAL A 33 0.58 -20.62 -4.25
C VAL A 33 1.81 -20.70 -3.35
N LEU A 34 2.88 -19.97 -3.68
CA LEU A 34 4.12 -19.94 -2.91
C LEU A 34 3.89 -19.42 -1.48
N ALA A 35 3.07 -18.39 -1.31
CA ALA A 35 2.70 -17.86 -0.01
C ALA A 35 1.62 -18.69 0.72
N GLY A 36 1.08 -19.75 0.12
CA GLY A 36 0.01 -20.54 0.74
C GLY A 36 -1.28 -19.73 0.98
N LEU A 37 -1.58 -18.77 0.09
CA LEU A 37 -2.79 -17.97 0.19
C LEU A 37 -4.04 -18.81 -0.12
N ARG A 38 -5.05 -18.68 0.75
CA ARG A 38 -6.39 -19.21 0.53
C ARG A 38 -7.19 -18.24 -0.34
N GLU A 39 -8.28 -18.73 -0.93
CA GLU A 39 -9.22 -17.88 -1.69
C GLU A 39 -9.65 -16.63 -0.92
N ALA A 40 -9.93 -16.76 0.39
CA ALA A 40 -10.30 -15.64 1.25
C ALA A 40 -9.20 -14.56 1.37
N HIS A 41 -7.91 -14.95 1.38
CA HIS A 41 -6.80 -13.99 1.40
C HIS A 41 -6.72 -13.21 0.10
N VAL A 42 -6.79 -13.93 -1.02
CA VAL A 42 -6.73 -13.34 -2.37
C VAL A 42 -7.93 -12.41 -2.58
N ALA A 43 -9.13 -12.85 -2.22
CA ALA A 43 -10.34 -12.04 -2.29
C ALA A 43 -10.22 -10.77 -1.42
N ALA A 44 -9.73 -10.88 -0.19
CA ALA A 44 -9.58 -9.74 0.71
C ALA A 44 -8.55 -8.71 0.20
N LEU A 45 -7.40 -9.16 -0.30
CA LEU A 45 -6.40 -8.27 -0.91
C LEU A 45 -6.93 -7.60 -2.18
N ARG A 46 -7.55 -8.37 -3.09
CA ARG A 46 -8.16 -7.81 -4.30
C ARG A 46 -9.19 -6.75 -3.96
N PHE A 47 -10.11 -7.09 -3.05
CA PHE A 47 -11.16 -6.19 -2.60
C PHE A 47 -10.57 -4.92 -1.98
N TYR A 48 -9.55 -5.05 -1.13
CA TYR A 48 -8.85 -3.91 -0.54
C TYR A 48 -8.34 -2.92 -1.59
N THR A 49 -7.76 -3.39 -2.70
CA THR A 49 -7.21 -2.49 -3.74
C THR A 49 -8.28 -1.74 -4.56
N THR A 50 -9.57 -2.04 -4.38
CA THR A 50 -10.68 -1.31 -5.00
C THR A 50 -11.11 -0.11 -4.17
N ALA A 51 -12.22 0.56 -4.54
CA ALA A 51 -12.82 1.63 -3.73
C ALA A 51 -13.14 1.22 -2.26
N ALA A 52 -13.20 -0.09 -1.97
CA ALA A 52 -13.40 -0.59 -0.61
C ALA A 52 -12.29 -0.21 0.37
N PHE A 53 -11.07 0.13 -0.10
CA PHE A 53 -9.97 0.60 0.75
C PHE A 53 -10.42 1.73 1.68
N ALA A 54 -11.30 2.63 1.21
CA ALA A 54 -11.75 3.78 1.99
C ALA A 54 -12.58 3.32 3.20
N THR A 55 -13.47 2.35 3.01
CA THR A 55 -14.30 1.79 4.10
C THR A 55 -13.43 1.05 5.12
N ILE A 56 -12.47 0.27 4.64
CA ILE A 56 -11.55 -0.50 5.49
C ILE A 56 -10.64 0.44 6.28
N ASN A 57 -10.02 1.41 5.62
CA ASN A 57 -9.06 2.31 6.27
C ASN A 57 -9.75 3.27 7.23
N ASN A 58 -10.88 3.84 6.84
CA ASN A 58 -11.61 4.76 7.73
C ASN A 58 -12.15 4.05 8.96
N GLY A 59 -12.59 2.79 8.83
CA GLY A 59 -13.02 2.01 9.99
C GLY A 59 -11.90 1.77 11.01
N LEU A 60 -10.66 1.55 10.55
CA LEU A 60 -9.48 1.39 11.42
C LEU A 60 -8.98 2.73 12.01
N ARG A 61 -9.19 3.84 11.28
CA ARG A 61 -8.79 5.18 11.70
C ARG A 61 -9.83 5.88 12.61
N ASP A 62 -11.05 5.35 12.70
CA ASP A 62 -12.15 5.92 13.49
C ASP A 62 -11.94 5.73 15.00
N GLN A 63 -11.34 6.73 15.63
CA GLN A 63 -11.10 6.76 17.08
C GLN A 63 -12.39 6.81 17.90
N ALA A 64 -13.47 7.40 17.38
CA ALA A 64 -14.75 7.47 18.09
C ALA A 64 -15.39 6.08 18.18
N ARG A 65 -15.36 5.30 17.09
CA ARG A 65 -15.76 3.89 17.06
C ARG A 65 -14.96 3.06 18.06
N TYR A 66 -13.64 3.20 18.07
CA TYR A 66 -12.77 2.48 18.99
C TYR A 66 -13.14 2.78 20.45
N ARG A 67 -13.23 4.06 20.83
CA ARG A 67 -13.60 4.49 22.19
C ARG A 67 -14.99 4.02 22.61
N ALA A 68 -15.91 3.88 21.67
CA ALA A 68 -17.24 3.36 21.91
C ALA A 68 -17.32 1.81 21.95
N GLY A 69 -16.19 1.10 21.83
CA GLY A 69 -16.16 -0.37 21.81
C GLY A 69 -16.86 -0.99 20.61
N ARG A 70 -17.11 -0.23 19.54
CA ARG A 70 -17.82 -0.71 18.34
C ARG A 70 -16.85 -1.43 17.42
N ALA A 71 -17.24 -2.63 16.97
CA ALA A 71 -16.43 -3.41 16.04
C ALA A 71 -16.20 -2.67 14.71
N HIS A 72 -15.08 -3.01 14.05
CA HIS A 72 -14.84 -2.64 12.67
C HIS A 72 -15.96 -3.21 11.76
N PRO A 73 -16.43 -2.50 10.71
CA PRO A 73 -17.49 -3.01 9.84
C PRO A 73 -17.13 -4.29 9.06
N LEU A 74 -15.84 -4.49 8.78
CA LEU A 74 -15.31 -5.61 8.01
C LEU A 74 -14.13 -6.27 8.76
N PRO A 75 -14.33 -6.82 9.98
CA PRO A 75 -13.22 -7.23 10.85
C PRO A 75 -12.50 -8.47 10.30
N VAL A 76 -13.26 -9.41 9.72
CA VAL A 76 -12.72 -10.62 9.09
C VAL A 76 -11.90 -10.29 7.85
N THR A 77 -12.35 -9.34 7.02
CA THR A 77 -11.58 -8.87 5.85
C THR A 77 -10.24 -8.26 6.27
N VAL A 78 -10.22 -7.44 7.33
CA VAL A 78 -8.97 -6.87 7.87
C VAL A 78 -8.04 -7.97 8.38
N ALA A 79 -8.58 -8.98 9.07
CA ALA A 79 -7.78 -10.12 9.55
C ALA A 79 -7.13 -10.86 8.37
N PHE A 80 -7.89 -11.16 7.31
CA PHE A 80 -7.34 -11.81 6.12
C PHE A 80 -6.31 -10.97 5.37
N ILE A 81 -6.48 -9.65 5.29
CA ILE A 81 -5.45 -8.76 4.72
C ILE A 81 -4.16 -8.87 5.53
N LYS A 82 -4.25 -8.76 6.87
CA LYS A 82 -3.07 -8.86 7.75
C LYS A 82 -2.36 -10.21 7.61
N GLU A 83 -3.11 -11.32 7.61
CA GLU A 83 -2.57 -12.67 7.41
C GLU A 83 -1.88 -12.79 6.05
N ALA A 84 -2.55 -12.36 4.98
CA ALA A 84 -2.02 -12.45 3.62
C ALA A 84 -0.71 -11.69 3.45
N LEU A 85 -0.61 -10.47 4.02
CA LEU A 85 0.62 -9.69 3.99
C LEU A 85 1.77 -10.36 4.75
N GLY A 86 1.46 -11.04 5.86
CA GLY A 86 2.44 -11.86 6.59
C GLY A 86 2.95 -13.02 5.75
N PHE A 87 2.04 -13.74 5.07
CA PHE A 87 2.39 -14.88 4.23
C PHE A 87 3.18 -14.50 2.98
N LEU A 88 2.81 -13.40 2.32
CA LEU A 88 3.51 -12.89 1.13
C LEU A 88 4.97 -12.45 1.39
N ARG A 89 5.41 -12.38 2.66
CA ARG A 89 6.82 -12.15 3.00
C ARG A 89 7.74 -13.25 2.43
N VAL A 90 7.24 -14.47 2.23
CA VAL A 90 8.04 -15.55 1.62
C VAL A 90 8.41 -15.23 0.17
N VAL A 91 7.50 -14.59 -0.58
CA VAL A 91 7.73 -14.14 -1.97
C VAL A 91 8.78 -13.04 -2.00
N ALA A 92 8.69 -12.08 -1.07
CA ALA A 92 9.66 -11.00 -0.94
C ALA A 92 11.05 -11.51 -0.51
N ALA A 93 11.11 -12.55 0.32
CA ALA A 93 12.36 -13.18 0.73
C ALA A 93 13.10 -13.86 -0.43
N GLN A 94 12.39 -14.45 -1.40
CA GLN A 94 13.04 -15.10 -2.55
C GLN A 94 13.52 -14.10 -3.61
N SER A 95 12.80 -13.00 -3.81
CA SER A 95 13.05 -12.06 -4.91
C SER A 95 13.84 -10.81 -4.51
N GLN A 96 13.75 -10.35 -3.27
CA GLN A 96 14.24 -9.03 -2.84
C GLN A 96 14.79 -9.00 -1.39
N ALA A 97 15.35 -10.11 -0.88
CA ALA A 97 15.74 -10.23 0.52
C ALA A 97 16.55 -9.02 1.05
N ASN A 98 17.69 -8.72 0.44
CA ASN A 98 18.63 -7.69 0.92
C ASN A 98 18.70 -6.47 0.00
N VAL A 99 17.63 -6.22 -0.77
CA VAL A 99 17.58 -5.13 -1.74
C VAL A 99 16.92 -3.93 -1.10
N SER A 100 17.63 -2.79 -1.04
CA SER A 100 17.02 -1.51 -0.68
C SER A 100 16.04 -1.04 -1.75
N VAL A 101 14.86 -0.58 -1.34
CA VAL A 101 13.86 -0.01 -2.26
C VAL A 101 13.28 1.24 -1.64
N THR A 102 13.24 2.30 -2.46
CA THR A 102 12.51 3.53 -2.18
C THR A 102 11.07 3.37 -2.65
N LEU A 103 10.13 3.61 -1.73
CA LEU A 103 8.70 3.58 -1.96
C LEU A 103 8.14 4.98 -1.73
N TYR A 104 7.01 5.28 -2.36
CA TYR A 104 6.35 6.57 -2.28
C TYR A 104 4.90 6.41 -1.84
N ARG A 105 4.41 7.38 -1.08
CA ARG A 105 2.98 7.50 -0.74
C ARG A 105 2.53 8.93 -0.94
N GLY A 106 1.54 9.11 -1.82
CA GLY A 106 0.86 10.38 -1.99
C GLY A 106 -0.27 10.57 -1.01
N MET A 107 -0.34 11.76 -0.40
CA MET A 107 -1.40 12.14 0.52
C MET A 107 -2.05 13.45 0.07
N LYS A 108 -3.30 13.34 -0.38
CA LYS A 108 -4.11 14.46 -0.86
C LYS A 108 -4.57 15.35 0.30
N GLY A 109 -4.38 16.67 0.17
CA GLY A 109 -4.92 17.66 1.10
C GLY A 109 -4.28 17.63 2.49
N MET A 110 -3.10 17.02 2.62
CA MET A 110 -2.42 16.84 3.91
C MET A 110 -1.21 17.78 4.00
N LYS A 111 -0.97 18.28 5.22
CA LYS A 111 0.26 18.99 5.59
C LYS A 111 0.99 18.18 6.65
N VAL A 112 2.30 18.34 6.68
CA VAL A 112 3.12 17.78 7.76
C VAL A 112 2.73 18.48 9.06
N GLN A 113 2.53 17.71 10.12
CA GLN A 113 2.29 18.27 11.44
C GLN A 113 3.63 18.45 12.16
N ASP A 114 3.82 19.57 12.85
CA ASP A 114 5.08 19.86 13.54
C ASP A 114 5.45 18.77 14.55
N ASN A 115 4.46 18.18 15.24
CA ASN A 115 4.67 17.09 16.20
C ASN A 115 5.19 15.78 15.57
N PHE A 116 4.96 15.55 14.27
CA PHE A 116 5.49 14.41 13.54
C PHE A 116 7.00 14.56 13.33
N LEU A 117 7.45 15.79 13.08
CA LEU A 117 8.86 16.14 12.85
C LEU A 117 9.61 16.38 14.17
N GLN A 118 8.99 17.06 15.13
CA GLN A 118 9.61 17.44 16.39
C GLN A 118 9.98 16.19 17.21
N GLN A 119 11.25 16.12 17.60
CA GLN A 119 11.84 15.01 18.36
C GLN A 119 11.83 13.65 17.64
N GLY A 120 11.60 13.60 16.33
CA GLY A 120 11.59 12.33 15.59
C GLY A 120 10.46 11.38 16.01
N ARG A 121 9.37 11.90 16.58
CA ARG A 121 8.29 11.10 17.17
C ARG A 121 7.49 10.28 16.17
N GLY A 122 7.56 10.60 14.88
CA GLY A 122 6.92 9.81 13.83
C GLY A 122 5.41 9.69 14.01
N GLY A 123 4.85 8.63 13.45
CA GLY A 123 3.42 8.35 13.50
C GLY A 123 3.09 6.91 13.15
N THR A 124 2.02 6.40 13.74
CA THR A 124 1.48 5.07 13.41
C THR A 124 0.33 5.19 12.43
N GLU A 125 0.44 4.53 11.27
CA GLU A 125 -0.70 4.32 10.39
C GLU A 125 -1.51 3.12 10.90
N LEU A 126 -2.77 3.38 11.27
CA LEU A 126 -3.65 2.39 11.88
C LEU A 126 -4.21 1.39 10.86
N ALA A 127 -4.28 1.78 9.59
CA ALA A 127 -4.80 0.96 8.50
C ALA A 127 -3.65 0.30 7.71
N PRO A 128 -3.92 -0.63 6.77
CA PRO A 128 -2.93 -0.98 5.77
C PRO A 128 -2.45 0.29 5.03
N MET A 129 -1.14 0.38 4.80
CA MET A 129 -0.54 1.57 4.19
C MET A 129 -0.04 1.25 2.78
N SER A 130 -0.85 1.62 1.79
CA SER A 130 -0.48 1.50 0.38
C SER A 130 0.64 2.46 0.01
N THR A 131 1.67 1.93 -0.65
CA THR A 131 2.83 2.66 -1.17
C THR A 131 3.13 2.15 -2.58
N THR A 132 3.88 2.91 -3.38
CA THR A 132 4.19 2.57 -4.77
C THR A 132 5.67 2.79 -5.08
N ARG A 133 6.24 2.02 -6.00
CA ARG A 133 7.56 2.33 -6.57
C ARG A 133 7.53 3.47 -7.59
N SER A 134 6.35 3.80 -8.10
CA SER A 134 6.19 4.83 -9.13
C SER A 134 5.93 6.19 -8.49
N LEU A 135 6.94 7.07 -8.52
CA LEU A 135 6.79 8.46 -8.06
C LEU A 135 5.62 9.16 -8.77
N LYS A 136 5.41 8.87 -10.06
CA LYS A 136 4.28 9.40 -10.85
C LYS A 136 2.93 9.01 -10.23
N VAL A 137 2.75 7.75 -9.85
CA VAL A 137 1.52 7.27 -9.22
C VAL A 137 1.31 7.98 -7.87
N ALA A 138 2.35 8.07 -7.04
CA ALA A 138 2.25 8.78 -5.76
C ALA A 138 1.89 10.26 -5.94
N MET A 139 2.48 10.95 -6.92
CA MET A 139 2.14 12.35 -7.24
C MET A 139 0.68 12.49 -7.67
N GLN A 140 0.14 11.57 -8.47
CA GLN A 140 -1.28 11.57 -8.86
C GLN A 140 -2.21 11.44 -7.64
N TYR A 141 -1.84 10.60 -6.67
CA TYR A 141 -2.60 10.46 -5.42
C TYR A 141 -2.47 11.66 -4.48
N ALA A 142 -1.36 12.41 -4.54
CA ALA A 142 -1.16 13.63 -3.74
C ALA A 142 -1.79 14.89 -4.35
N ALA A 143 -2.01 14.90 -5.67
CA ALA A 143 -2.40 16.07 -6.45
C ALA A 143 -3.59 16.84 -5.85
N SER A 144 -3.27 17.98 -5.22
CA SER A 144 -4.18 18.92 -4.60
C SER A 144 -3.45 20.22 -4.22
N GLU A 145 -4.17 21.20 -3.67
CA GLU A 145 -3.58 22.43 -3.13
C GLU A 145 -2.47 22.15 -2.10
N ASN A 146 -2.66 21.12 -1.27
CA ASN A 146 -1.66 20.64 -0.31
C ASN A 146 -1.23 19.21 -0.71
N SER A 147 -0.13 19.10 -1.45
CA SER A 147 0.37 17.83 -1.98
C SER A 147 1.55 17.30 -1.16
N LEU A 148 1.31 16.30 -0.32
CA LEU A 148 2.34 15.69 0.52
C LEU A 148 2.75 14.32 -0.03
N LEU A 149 4.06 14.10 -0.12
CA LEU A 149 4.69 12.82 -0.46
C LEU A 149 5.49 12.32 0.73
N LEU A 150 5.26 11.07 1.12
CA LEU A 150 6.21 10.33 1.94
C LEU A 150 7.12 9.54 1.01
N ARG A 151 8.44 9.71 1.16
CA ARG A 151 9.46 8.87 0.54
C ARG A 151 9.99 7.93 1.62
N ILE A 152 9.78 6.64 1.41
CA ILE A 152 10.05 5.60 2.41
C ILE A 152 11.19 4.72 1.91
N ASP A 153 12.34 4.79 2.57
CA ASP A 153 13.47 3.92 2.26
C ASP A 153 13.43 2.66 3.12
N THR A 154 13.44 1.50 2.46
CA THR A 154 13.36 0.19 3.13
C THR A 154 14.59 -0.63 2.81
N LYS A 155 15.32 -1.06 3.83
CA LYS A 155 16.65 -1.70 3.71
C LYS A 155 16.61 -3.17 3.27
N ASN A 156 15.51 -3.86 3.54
CA ASN A 156 15.31 -5.28 3.23
C ASN A 156 13.82 -5.61 3.24
N PHE A 157 13.48 -6.84 2.86
CA PHE A 157 12.08 -7.30 2.85
C PHE A 157 11.43 -7.35 4.23
N MET A 158 12.19 -7.43 5.33
CA MET A 158 11.63 -7.62 6.67
C MET A 158 10.92 -6.37 7.19
N VAL A 159 11.41 -5.20 6.78
CA VAL A 159 10.86 -3.88 7.14
C VAL A 159 9.93 -3.31 6.06
N ARG A 160 9.67 -4.08 4.99
CA ARG A 160 8.86 -3.65 3.84
C ARG A 160 7.53 -4.42 3.81
N GLY A 161 6.44 -3.74 3.43
CA GLY A 161 5.25 -4.45 2.98
C GLY A 161 5.55 -5.30 1.73
N PRO A 162 4.93 -6.47 1.53
CA PRO A 162 5.11 -7.22 0.29
C PRO A 162 4.57 -6.43 -0.91
N ALA A 163 5.16 -6.68 -2.08
CA ALA A 163 4.56 -6.25 -3.35
C ALA A 163 3.27 -7.04 -3.59
N ILE A 164 2.20 -6.36 -4.02
CA ILE A 164 0.90 -6.99 -4.26
C ILE A 164 0.39 -6.78 -5.69
N SER A 165 1.22 -6.29 -6.62
CA SER A 165 0.81 -6.02 -8.00
C SER A 165 0.19 -7.22 -8.70
N SER A 166 0.68 -8.44 -8.47
CA SER A 166 0.11 -9.68 -9.05
C SER A 166 -1.32 -9.93 -8.57
N LEU A 167 -1.63 -9.55 -7.33
CA LEU A 167 -2.92 -9.72 -6.69
C LEU A 167 -3.78 -8.46 -6.67
N SER A 168 -3.27 -7.29 -7.07
CA SER A 168 -4.02 -6.04 -7.06
C SER A 168 -5.00 -5.98 -8.23
N ALA A 169 -6.12 -5.28 -8.04
CA ALA A 169 -6.99 -4.83 -9.14
C ALA A 169 -6.32 -3.70 -9.94
N PHE A 170 -5.16 -3.19 -9.52
CA PHE A 170 -4.42 -2.10 -10.14
C PHE A 170 -2.92 -2.46 -10.30
N PRO A 171 -2.56 -3.48 -11.10
CA PRO A 171 -1.17 -3.96 -11.22
C PRO A 171 -0.15 -2.89 -11.57
N ALA A 172 -0.52 -1.95 -12.44
CA ALA A 172 0.37 -0.87 -12.91
C ALA A 172 0.70 0.18 -11.83
N GLU A 173 0.03 0.14 -10.67
CA GLU A 173 0.35 1.03 -9.56
C GLU A 173 1.57 0.58 -8.76
N GLU A 174 2.15 -0.58 -9.08
CA GLU A 174 3.37 -1.10 -8.43
C GLU A 174 3.28 -1.06 -6.89
N GLU A 175 2.15 -1.52 -6.37
CA GLU A 175 1.79 -1.35 -4.98
C GLU A 175 2.58 -2.29 -4.05
N TYR A 176 3.15 -1.69 -3.01
CA TYR A 176 3.69 -2.36 -1.83
C TYR A 176 2.79 -2.00 -0.65
N LEU A 177 2.24 -3.00 0.03
CA LEU A 177 1.23 -2.79 1.06
C LEU A 177 1.79 -3.14 2.44
N PHE A 178 1.99 -2.14 3.27
CA PHE A 178 2.39 -2.35 4.66
C PHE A 178 1.18 -2.78 5.50
N PRO A 179 1.40 -3.62 6.53
CA PRO A 179 0.33 -4.07 7.40
C PRO A 179 -0.25 -2.91 8.26
N PRO A 180 -1.46 -3.09 8.82
CA PRO A 180 -1.96 -2.20 9.86
C PRO A 180 -0.97 -2.01 11.01
N LEU A 181 -1.02 -0.84 11.65
CA LEU A 181 -0.16 -0.46 12.78
C LEU A 181 1.32 -0.30 12.39
N THR A 182 1.59 0.09 11.14
CA THR A 182 2.96 0.43 10.72
C THR A 182 3.35 1.80 11.28
N TYR A 183 4.44 1.83 12.05
CA TYR A 183 5.02 3.06 12.54
C TYR A 183 6.10 3.57 11.58
N LEU A 184 6.05 4.86 11.25
CA LEU A 184 7.04 5.56 10.45
C LEU A 184 7.65 6.69 11.27
N GLU A 185 8.96 6.83 11.20
CA GLU A 185 9.71 7.95 11.78
C GLU A 185 10.36 8.79 10.67
N PRO A 186 10.43 10.13 10.82
CA PRO A 186 11.13 10.98 9.88
C PRO A 186 12.64 10.73 9.96
N THR A 187 13.31 10.81 8.82
CA THR A 187 14.77 10.72 8.76
C THR A 187 15.42 12.12 8.91
N PRO A 188 16.72 12.20 9.26
CA PRO A 188 17.40 13.48 9.49
C PRO A 188 17.44 14.43 8.28
N GLU A 189 17.24 13.92 7.06
CA GLU A 189 17.23 14.67 5.81
C GLU A 189 16.08 15.71 5.74
N GLY A 190 15.08 15.58 6.62
CA GLY A 190 14.07 16.61 6.88
C GLY A 190 13.02 16.75 5.77
N VAL A 191 12.45 17.95 5.66
CA VAL A 191 11.38 18.27 4.70
C VAL A 191 11.97 18.91 3.45
N GLN A 192 11.66 18.34 2.29
CA GLN A 192 12.07 18.82 0.98
C GLN A 192 10.87 19.37 0.20
N THR A 193 11.15 20.22 -0.79
CA THR A 193 10.15 20.68 -1.75
C THR A 193 10.52 20.16 -3.14
N LEU A 194 9.61 19.42 -3.76
CA LEU A 194 9.74 18.94 -5.14
C LEU A 194 8.80 19.76 -6.03
N ARG A 195 9.33 20.32 -7.12
CA ARG A 195 8.53 20.97 -8.16
C ARG A 195 8.57 20.14 -9.44
N VAL A 196 7.41 19.87 -10.00
CA VAL A 196 7.24 19.22 -11.29
C VAL A 196 6.22 20.00 -12.08
N ASP A 197 6.63 20.58 -13.20
CA ASP A 197 5.85 21.55 -13.96
C ASP A 197 5.30 22.66 -13.03
N ASP A 198 3.99 22.87 -13.03
CA ASP A 198 3.31 23.87 -12.20
C ASP A 198 2.90 23.34 -10.79
N ALA A 199 3.21 22.08 -10.48
CA ALA A 199 2.84 21.44 -9.22
C ALA A 199 4.00 21.46 -8.20
N THR A 200 3.69 21.80 -6.95
CA THR A 200 4.63 21.76 -5.82
C THR A 200 4.21 20.70 -4.81
N PHE A 201 5.16 19.85 -4.42
CA PHE A 201 4.97 18.78 -3.46
C PHE A 201 5.89 18.99 -2.25
N THR A 202 5.36 18.85 -1.06
CA THR A 202 6.16 18.67 0.16
C THR A 202 6.57 17.21 0.23
N VAL A 203 7.86 16.93 0.39
CA VAL A 203 8.39 15.58 0.51
C VAL A 203 8.97 15.41 1.91
N ILE A 204 8.61 14.33 2.60
CA ILE A 204 9.25 13.92 3.85
C ILE A 204 9.90 12.56 3.62
N ASP A 205 11.16 12.46 4.02
CA ASP A 205 11.86 11.19 4.10
C ASP A 205 11.53 10.52 5.42
N VAL A 206 11.09 9.27 5.35
CA VAL A 206 10.65 8.48 6.50
C VAL A 206 11.18 7.05 6.40
N GLN A 207 11.31 6.38 7.52
CA GLN A 207 11.64 4.96 7.57
C GLN A 207 10.67 4.21 8.49
N PRO A 208 10.34 2.94 8.20
CA PRO A 208 9.62 2.09 9.14
C PRO A 208 10.51 1.79 10.35
N ALA A 209 9.96 1.90 11.56
CA ALA A 209 10.67 1.44 12.75
C ALA A 209 10.85 -0.09 12.74
N GLN A 210 11.95 -0.55 13.32
CA GLN A 210 12.26 -1.97 13.52
C GLN A 210 11.73 -2.47 14.85
#